data_AF-A8HXT3-F1
#
_entry.id   AF-A8HXT3-F1
#
_cell.length_a   1.000
_cell.length_b   1.000
_cell.length_c   1.000
_cell.angle_alpha   90.00
_cell.angle_beta   90.00
_cell.angle_gamma   90.00
#
_symmetry.space_group_name_H-M   'P 1'
#
loop_
_entity.id
_entity.type
_entity.pdbx_description
1 polymer ?
#
loop_
_entity_poly.entity_id
_entity_poly.type
_entity_poly.pdbx_seq_one_letter_code
_entity_poly.pdbx_strand_id
1 'polypeptide(L)' 'MGEILPWAVFGGLMLLLAVYFVGAEQGATAIFSGTSVHEFVHDGRHLLGFPCH' A
#
# COMPACT_ATOMS: atom_id res chain seq x y z
N MET A 1 4.23 -24.54 -12.84
CA MET A 1 3.27 -23.82 -11.96
C MET A 1 3.67 -23.88 -10.49
N GLY A 2 4.08 -25.05 -9.96
CA GLY A 2 4.44 -25.19 -8.53
C GLY A 2 5.60 -24.32 -8.04
N GLU A 3 6.55 -23.95 -8.91
CA GLU A 3 7.70 -23.12 -8.51
C GLU A 3 7.38 -21.62 -8.43
N ILE A 4 6.43 -21.12 -9.24
CA ILE A 4 6.08 -19.69 -9.28
C ILE A 4 5.12 -19.33 -8.16
N LEU A 5 4.24 -20.26 -7.79
CA LEU A 5 3.22 -20.05 -6.76
C LEU A 5 3.78 -19.53 -5.42
N PRO A 6 4.85 -20.11 -4.82
CA PRO A 6 5.39 -19.59 -3.57
C PRO A 6 5.93 -18.16 -3.71
N TRP A 7 6.56 -17.82 -4.83
CA TRP A 7 7.06 -16.46 -5.08
C TRP A 7 5.94 -15.47 -5.35
N ALA A 8 4.88 -15.87 -6.06
CA ALA A 8 3.72 -15.03 -6.30
C ALA A 8 2.96 -14.74 -5.00
N VAL A 9 2.81 -15.74 -4.13
CA VAL A 9 2.23 -15.55 -2.79
C VAL A 9 3.11 -14.63 -1.95
N PHE A 10 4.42 -14.88 -1.91
CA PHE A 10 5.34 -14.03 -1.16
C PHE A 10 5.32 -12.57 -1.65
N GLY A 11 5.41 -12.36 -2.97
CA GLY A 11 5.33 -11.03 -3.56
C GLY A 11 3.99 -10.35 -3.33
N GLY A 12 2.89 -11.10 -3.43
CA GLY A 12 1.55 -10.60 -3.12
C GLY A 12 1.41 -10.16 -1.66
N LEU A 13 1.94 -10.93 -0.71
CA LEU A 13 1.95 -10.57 0.70
C LEU A 13 2.77 -9.29 0.95
N MET A 14 3.95 -9.16 0.33
CA MET A 14 4.76 -7.95 0.43
C MET A 14 4.06 -6.72 -0.15
N LEU A 15 3.36 -6.88 -1.27
CA LEU A 15 2.58 -5.80 -1.86
C LEU A 15 1.43 -5.35 -0.96
N LEU A 16 0.67 -6.29 -0.39
CA LEU A 16 -0.38 -5.96 0.57
C LEU A 16 0.17 -5.25 1.80
N LEU A 17 1.32 -5.70 2.30
CA LEU A 17 2.00 -5.06 3.43
C LEU A 17 2.38 -3.61 3.08
N ALA A 18 2.96 -3.38 1.90
CA ALA A 18 3.33 -2.04 1.45
C ALA A 18 2.11 -1.12 1.31
N VAL A 19 1.01 -1.61 0.74
CA VAL A 19 -0.24 -0.84 0.61
C VAL A 19 -0.85 -0.53 1.98
N TYR A 20 -0.78 -1.47 2.93
CA TYR A 20 -1.26 -1.25 4.29
C TYR A 20 -0.49 -0.14 4.99
N PHE A 21 0.85 -0.22 4.98
CA PHE A 21 1.70 0.79 5.59
C PHE A 21 1.43 2.15 4.95
N VAL A 22 1.66 2.30 3.64
CA VAL A 22 1.48 3.58 2.92
C VAL A 22 0.07 4.16 3.03
N GLY A 23 -0.99 3.34 3.07
CA GLY A 23 -2.37 3.83 3.11
C GLY A 23 -2.94 4.06 4.50
N ALA A 24 -2.46 3.33 5.53
CA ALA A 24 -2.95 3.45 6.90
C ALA A 24 -2.13 4.45 7.72
N GLU A 25 -0.84 4.58 7.44
CA GLU A 25 0.05 5.49 8.14
C GLU A 25 0.04 6.86 7.44
N GLN A 26 -0.27 7.96 8.15
CA GLN A 26 -0.16 9.32 7.60
C GLN A 26 1.32 9.79 7.51
N GLY A 27 2.20 8.92 7.03
CA GLY A 27 3.66 9.12 7.07
C GLY A 27 4.29 8.96 8.47
N ALA A 28 3.60 8.32 9.42
CA ALA A 28 4.08 8.14 10.80
C ALA A 28 5.37 7.30 10.90
N THR A 29 5.63 6.43 9.92
CA THR A 29 6.84 5.61 9.81
C THR A 29 7.73 6.00 8.63
N ALA A 30 7.49 7.17 8.03
CA ALA A 30 8.30 7.66 6.93
C ALA A 30 9.73 8.00 7.39
N ILE A 31 10.73 7.34 6.79
CA ILE A 31 12.16 7.63 7.03
C ILE A 31 12.61 8.90 6.28
N PHE A 32 11.94 9.20 5.17
CA PHE A 32 12.18 10.39 4.34
C PHE A 32 10.91 11.22 4.26
N SER A 33 11.04 12.54 4.31
CA SER A 33 9.90 13.45 4.18
C SER A 33 9.30 13.34 2.78
N GLY A 34 8.08 12.83 2.67
CA GLY A 34 7.34 12.74 1.41
C GLY A 34 5.97 12.09 1.60
N THR A 35 4.91 12.91 1.66
CA THR A 35 3.52 12.44 1.73
C THR A 35 2.93 12.11 0.36
N SER A 36 3.64 12.38 -0.74
CA SER A 36 3.08 12.28 -2.09
C SER A 36 2.60 10.87 -2.45
N VAL A 37 3.27 9.82 -1.96
CA VAL A 37 2.82 8.43 -2.19
C VAL A 37 1.59 8.11 -1.34
N HIS A 38 1.56 8.57 -0.09
CA HIS A 38 0.39 8.46 0.79
C HIS A 38 -0.82 9.17 0.18
N GLU A 39 -0.65 10.41 -0.27
CA GLU A 39 -1.70 11.20 -0.92
C GLU A 39 -2.21 10.55 -2.21
N PHE A 40 -1.30 10.02 -3.04
CA PHE A 40 -1.70 9.27 -4.25
C PHE A 40 -2.55 8.04 -3.92
N VAL A 41 -2.12 7.24 -2.93
CA VAL A 41 -2.86 6.04 -2.50
C VAL A 41 -4.19 6.43 -1.83
N HIS A 42 -4.19 7.51 -1.04
CA HIS A 42 -5.36 8.08 -0.40
C HIS A 42 -6.41 8.55 -1.42
N ASP A 43 -5.97 9.26 -2.47
CA ASP A 43 -6.84 9.71 -3.56
C ASP A 43 -7.35 8.55 -4.41
N GLY A 44 -6.51 7.53 -4.65
CA GLY A 44 -6.94 6.28 -5.29
C GLY A 44 -8.09 5.61 -4.54
N ARG A 45 -8.04 5.62 -3.19
CA ARG A 45 -9.13 5.09 -2.36
C ARG A 45 -10.42 5.91 -2.52
N HIS A 46 -10.33 7.24 -2.61
CA HIS A 46 -11.50 8.08 -2.91
C HIS A 46 -12.10 7.80 -4.28
N LEU A 47 -11.26 7.60 -5.31
CA LEU A 47 -11.72 7.25 -6.66
C LEU A 47 -12.48 5.92 -6.69
N LEU A 48 -12.12 4.98 -5.81
CA LEU A 48 -12.83 3.71 -5.64
C LEU A 48 -14.10 3.83 -4.76
N GLY A 49 -14.46 5.05 -4.32
CA GLY A 49 -15.69 5.33 -3.58
C GLY A 49 -15.62 5.01 -2.08
N PHE A 50 -14.44 4.69 -1.55
CA PHE A 50 -14.28 4.45 -0.12
C PHE A 50 -14.26 5.79 0.64
N PRO A 51 -14.97 5.89 1.78
CA PRO A 51 -15.00 7.10 2.59
C PRO A 51 -13.65 7.34 3.30
N CYS A 52 -13.29 8.61 3.50
CA CYS A 52 -12.24 9.03 4.44
C CYS A 52 -12.85 9.51 5.76
N HIS A 53 -12.03 9.54 6.82
CA HIS A 53 -12.33 10.20 8.09
C HIS A 53 -12.33 11.71 7.91
#